data_AF-A0A413DW28-F1
#
_entry.id   AF-A0A413DW28-F1
#
_cell.length_a   1.000
_cell.length_b   1.000
_cell.length_c   1.000
_cell.angle_alpha   90.00
_cell.angle_beta   90.00
_cell.angle_gamma   90.00
#
_symmetry.space_group_name_H-M   'P 1'
#
loop_
_entity.id
_entity.type
_entity.pdbx_description
1 polymer ?
#
loop_
_entity_poly.entity_id
_entity_poly.type
_entity_poly.pdbx_seq_one_letter_code
_entity_poly.pdbx_strand_id
1 'polypeptide(L)'
;MVKALKIEIFVLCMIVLIGLAVRSRRSLFSSTQQLLFSMLGYTSAAYILFDMIWTLSDGVDGTLGIAANWISNAVSFSLFAIACLIWFIYSETVQGSRLLTSRYRVVLVALPTALVVVLAFTSYWTHALFYIDSQGVYRRGFAYMIQPIVSYCYVIHTSLHAFVQSRRVESLQTKAIYRTLAFFAIPALVGGTFQVVYSVPGLCVGIMIGSVRPHLTRSAVRRTG
;
A
#
# COMPACT_ATOMS: atom_id res chain seq x y z
N MET A 1 -22.43 10.00 11.84
CA MET A 1 -22.68 8.68 11.21
C MET A 1 -21.61 8.28 10.20
N VAL A 2 -21.26 9.11 9.21
CA VAL A 2 -20.23 8.77 8.20
C VAL A 2 -18.83 8.52 8.80
N LYS A 3 -18.37 9.33 9.76
CA LYS A 3 -17.07 9.12 10.44
C LYS A 3 -17.01 7.78 11.21
N ALA A 4 -18.10 7.38 11.88
CA ALA A 4 -18.18 6.13 12.62
C ALA A 4 -18.07 4.90 11.70
N LEU A 5 -18.80 4.91 10.58
CA LEU A 5 -18.73 3.83 9.58
C LEU A 5 -17.32 3.68 8.97
N LYS A 6 -16.62 4.80 8.72
CA LYS A 6 -15.23 4.77 8.24
C LYS A 6 -14.31 4.09 9.25
N ILE A 7 -14.46 4.41 10.55
CA ILE A 7 -13.66 3.81 11.64
C ILE A 7 -13.92 2.31 11.74
N GLU A 8 -15.17 1.86 11.67
CA GLU A 8 -15.51 0.43 11.67
C GLU A 8 -14.84 -0.33 10.51
N ILE A 9 -14.91 0.23 9.30
CA ILE A 9 -14.25 -0.35 8.12
C ILE A 9 -12.73 -0.41 8.29
N PHE A 10 -12.11 0.64 8.85
CA PHE A 10 -10.68 0.68 9.13
C PHE A 10 -10.26 -0.39 10.14
N VAL A 11 -10.99 -0.54 11.24
CA VAL A 11 -10.72 -1.54 12.27
C VAL A 11 -10.82 -2.95 11.69
N LEU A 12 -11.87 -3.25 10.91
CA LEU A 12 -12.02 -4.55 10.25
C LEU A 12 -10.86 -4.85 9.29
N CYS A 13 -10.48 -3.88 8.44
CA CYS A 13 -9.36 -4.04 7.51
C CYS A 13 -8.04 -4.28 8.26
N MET A 14 -7.82 -3.57 9.36
CA MET A 14 -6.60 -3.70 10.18
C MET A 14 -6.51 -5.08 10.82
N ILE A 15 -7.59 -5.58 11.42
CA ILE A 15 -7.63 -6.92 12.04
C ILE A 15 -7.32 -7.99 10.99
N VAL A 16 -7.92 -7.91 9.80
CA VAL A 16 -7.69 -8.86 8.72
C VAL A 16 -6.24 -8.81 8.24
N LEU A 17 -5.67 -7.61 8.01
CA LEU A 17 -4.30 -7.47 7.53
C LEU A 17 -3.27 -7.95 8.57
N ILE A 18 -3.45 -7.63 9.85
CA ILE A 18 -2.60 -8.12 10.94
C ILE A 18 -2.72 -9.65 11.06
N GLY A 19 -3.93 -10.19 11.01
CA GLY A 19 -4.17 -11.64 11.04
C GLY A 19 -3.47 -12.36 9.90
N LEU A 20 -3.55 -11.84 8.68
CA LEU A 20 -2.84 -12.35 7.51
C LEU A 20 -1.31 -12.25 7.66
N ALA A 21 -0.80 -11.13 8.18
CA ALA A 21 0.63 -10.92 8.42
C ALA A 21 1.19 -11.93 9.44
N VAL A 22 0.53 -12.08 10.60
CA VAL A 22 0.91 -13.04 11.65
C VAL A 22 0.87 -14.48 11.13
N ARG A 23 -0.18 -14.84 10.38
CA ARG A 23 -0.31 -16.20 9.82
C ARG A 23 0.75 -16.48 8.75
N SER A 24 1.15 -15.47 7.98
CA SER A 24 2.21 -15.62 6.96
C SER A 24 3.57 -15.99 7.56
N ARG A 25 3.89 -15.51 8.77
CA ARG A 25 5.14 -15.78 9.50
C ARG A 25 5.22 -17.19 10.08
N ARG A 26 4.11 -17.94 10.13
CA ARG A 26 4.04 -19.32 10.67
C ARG A 26 4.17 -20.41 9.60
N SER A 27 4.52 -20.06 8.36
CA SER A 27 4.56 -20.97 7.20
C SER A 27 5.99 -21.43 6.85
N LEU A 28 6.17 -22.65 6.35
CA LEU A 28 7.46 -23.34 6.08
C LEU A 28 8.03 -23.07 4.66
N PHE A 29 8.24 -21.81 4.25
CA PHE A 29 8.83 -21.46 2.93
C PHE A 29 9.77 -20.24 3.04
N SER A 30 10.68 -20.05 2.07
CA SER A 30 11.78 -19.06 2.04
C SER A 30 11.52 -17.76 2.83
N SER A 31 12.36 -17.51 3.84
CA SER A 31 12.20 -16.49 4.88
C SER A 31 11.99 -15.07 4.33
N THR A 32 12.58 -14.73 3.18
CA THR A 32 12.55 -13.38 2.61
C THR A 32 11.19 -13.01 2.02
N GLN A 33 10.54 -13.89 1.25
CA GLN A 33 9.24 -13.59 0.63
C GLN A 33 8.11 -13.50 1.67
N GLN A 34 8.21 -14.24 2.77
CA GLN A 34 7.27 -14.14 3.89
C GLN A 34 7.47 -12.85 4.66
N LEU A 35 8.72 -12.49 4.93
CA LEU A 35 9.05 -11.24 5.61
C LEU A 35 8.49 -10.05 4.83
N LEU A 36 8.67 -10.01 3.51
CA LEU A 36 8.15 -8.93 2.66
C LEU A 36 6.62 -8.87 2.65
N PHE A 37 5.92 -10.00 2.57
CA PHE A 37 4.45 -10.03 2.62
C PHE A 37 3.93 -9.60 4.00
N SER A 38 4.60 -10.01 5.08
CA SER A 38 4.26 -9.58 6.44
C SER A 38 4.53 -8.09 6.65
N MET A 39 5.66 -7.58 6.15
CA MET A 39 5.98 -6.15 6.19
C MET A 39 4.92 -5.34 5.45
N LEU A 40 4.48 -5.77 4.27
CA LEU A 40 3.40 -5.13 3.53
C LEU A 40 2.11 -5.05 4.36
N GLY A 41 1.73 -6.15 5.02
CA GLY A 41 0.55 -6.20 5.90
C GLY A 41 0.67 -5.20 7.06
N TYR A 42 1.82 -5.15 7.74
CA TYR A 42 2.06 -4.22 8.84
C TYR A 42 2.11 -2.75 8.39
N THR A 43 2.80 -2.44 7.28
CA THR A 43 2.85 -1.08 6.73
C THR A 43 1.46 -0.61 6.28
N SER A 44 0.67 -1.50 5.68
CA SER A 44 -0.72 -1.18 5.29
C SER A 44 -1.63 -0.98 6.49
N ALA A 45 -1.46 -1.78 7.55
CA ALA A 45 -2.19 -1.60 8.81
C ALA A 45 -1.82 -0.29 9.51
N ALA A 46 -0.53 0.08 9.51
CA ALA A 46 -0.07 1.36 10.01
C ALA A 46 -0.65 2.53 9.21
N TYR A 47 -0.68 2.43 7.87
CA TYR A 47 -1.34 3.42 7.02
C TYR A 47 -2.80 3.62 7.41
N ILE A 48 -3.57 2.53 7.59
CA ILE A 48 -4.97 2.59 8.00
C ILE A 48 -5.15 3.24 9.38
N LEU A 49 -4.22 3.00 10.31
CA LEU A 49 -4.23 3.65 11.63
C LEU A 49 -4.07 5.18 11.49
N PHE A 50 -3.10 5.65 10.72
CA PHE A 50 -2.89 7.09 10.54
C PHE A 50 -4.01 7.74 9.71
N ASP A 51 -4.62 7.04 8.77
CA ASP A 51 -5.82 7.50 8.04
C ASP A 51 -7.05 7.63 8.96
N MET A 52 -7.15 6.76 9.97
CA MET A 52 -8.14 6.86 11.04
C MET A 52 -7.90 8.08 11.94
N ILE A 53 -6.65 8.31 12.36
CA ILE A 53 -6.27 9.50 13.16
C ILE A 53 -6.56 10.77 12.37
N TRP A 54 -6.23 10.80 11.08
CA TRP A 54 -6.59 11.90 10.18
C TRP A 54 -8.10 12.16 10.18
N THR A 55 -8.93 11.13 9.92
CA THR A 55 -10.40 11.25 9.89
C THR A 55 -10.99 11.82 11.18
N LEU A 56 -10.38 11.49 12.32
CA LEU A 56 -10.76 12.02 13.64
C LEU A 56 -10.33 13.47 13.83
N SER A 57 -9.12 13.83 13.38
CA SER A 57 -8.55 15.18 13.50
C SER A 57 -9.07 16.20 12.47
N ASP A 58 -9.65 15.74 11.37
CA ASP A 58 -10.11 16.62 10.29
C ASP A 58 -11.31 17.47 10.73
N GLY A 59 -11.12 18.79 10.70
CA GLY A 59 -12.08 19.80 11.16
C GLY A 59 -12.14 20.00 12.68
N VAL A 60 -11.12 19.55 13.42
CA VAL A 60 -10.99 19.84 14.86
C VAL A 60 -10.16 21.11 15.04
N ASP A 61 -10.79 22.14 15.61
CA ASP A 61 -10.12 23.40 15.94
C ASP A 61 -9.13 23.21 17.10
N GLY A 62 -7.94 23.78 16.95
CA GLY A 62 -6.90 23.77 17.98
C GLY A 62 -5.53 23.32 17.45
N THR A 63 -4.47 23.78 18.10
CA THR A 63 -3.07 23.47 17.73
C THR A 63 -2.80 21.97 17.72
N LEU A 64 -3.41 21.21 18.64
CA LEU A 64 -3.28 19.76 18.72
C LEU A 64 -3.99 19.04 17.55
N GLY A 65 -5.16 19.52 17.13
CA GLY A 65 -5.91 18.99 15.99
C GLY A 65 -5.19 19.21 14.67
N ILE A 66 -4.67 20.43 14.47
CA ILE A 66 -3.87 20.79 13.29
C ILE A 66 -2.58 19.96 13.22
N ALA A 67 -1.86 19.83 14.35
CA ALA A 67 -0.64 19.02 14.41
C ALA A 67 -0.93 17.53 14.14
N ALA A 68 -1.99 16.97 14.73
CA ALA A 68 -2.38 15.58 14.51
C ALA A 68 -2.80 15.31 13.05
N ASN A 69 -3.51 16.25 12.43
CA ASN A 69 -3.92 16.17 11.03
C ASN A 69 -2.69 16.22 10.11
N TRP A 70 -1.70 17.07 10.42
CA TRP A 70 -0.47 17.17 9.65
C TRP A 70 0.38 15.89 9.74
N ILE A 71 0.68 15.44 10.97
CA ILE A 71 1.49 14.24 11.23
C ILE A 71 0.83 13.04 10.57
N SER A 72 -0.48 12.88 10.74
CA SER A 72 -1.23 11.77 10.16
C SER A 72 -1.13 11.75 8.65
N ASN A 73 -1.30 12.88 7.97
CA ASN A 73 -1.16 12.94 6.51
C ASN A 73 0.27 12.65 6.04
N ALA A 74 1.28 13.31 6.63
CA ALA A 74 2.68 13.11 6.26
C ALA A 74 3.08 11.62 6.37
N VAL A 75 2.67 10.98 7.46
CA VAL A 75 2.95 9.58 7.72
C VAL A 75 2.12 8.67 6.80
N SER A 76 0.83 8.96 6.57
CA SER A 76 -0.01 8.18 5.66
C SER A 76 0.52 8.17 4.22
N PHE A 77 0.90 9.33 3.66
CA PHE A 77 1.50 9.39 2.32
C PHE A 77 2.81 8.60 2.24
N SER A 78 3.64 8.71 3.27
CA SER A 78 4.91 7.98 3.36
C SER A 78 4.71 6.47 3.44
N LEU A 79 3.82 6.01 4.34
CA LEU A 79 3.53 4.60 4.54
C LEU A 79 2.91 3.97 3.29
N PHE A 80 2.04 4.69 2.57
CA PHE A 80 1.46 4.18 1.34
C PHE A 80 2.51 4.04 0.23
N ALA A 81 3.40 5.01 0.06
CA ALA A 81 4.51 4.92 -0.89
C ALA A 81 5.48 3.77 -0.55
N ILE A 82 5.80 3.59 0.74
CA ILE A 82 6.62 2.48 1.24
C ILE A 82 5.93 1.13 1.01
N ALA A 83 4.61 1.03 1.24
CA ALA A 83 3.85 -0.19 0.99
C ALA A 83 3.88 -0.58 -0.50
N CYS A 84 3.75 0.39 -1.41
CA CYS A 84 3.89 0.15 -2.86
C CYS A 84 5.30 -0.33 -3.23
N LEU A 85 6.34 0.24 -2.61
CA LEU A 85 7.72 -0.21 -2.83
C LEU A 85 7.95 -1.64 -2.31
N ILE A 86 7.44 -1.97 -1.11
CA ILE A 86 7.52 -3.32 -0.55
C ILE A 86 6.80 -4.31 -1.47
N TRP A 87 5.61 -3.96 -1.97
CA TRP A 87 4.88 -4.78 -2.94
C TRP A 87 5.69 -4.98 -4.23
N PHE A 88 6.34 -3.94 -4.73
CA PHE A 88 7.20 -4.03 -5.90
C PHE A 88 8.36 -5.01 -5.70
N ILE A 89 9.12 -4.84 -4.61
CA ILE A 89 10.24 -5.72 -4.27
C ILE A 89 9.73 -7.15 -4.10
N TYR A 90 8.62 -7.34 -3.38
CA TYR A 90 8.00 -8.64 -3.21
C TYR A 90 7.62 -9.29 -4.55
N SER A 91 6.94 -8.57 -5.43
CA SER A 91 6.51 -9.09 -6.73
C SER A 91 7.72 -9.47 -7.60
N GLU A 92 8.76 -8.62 -7.64
CA GLU A 92 10.00 -8.88 -8.38
C GLU A 92 10.81 -10.05 -7.79
N THR A 93 10.84 -10.22 -6.46
CA THR A 93 11.48 -11.40 -5.82
C THR A 93 10.77 -12.70 -6.14
N VAL A 94 9.43 -12.70 -6.24
CA VAL A 94 8.64 -13.88 -6.64
C VAL A 94 8.82 -14.20 -8.12
N GLN A 95 9.07 -13.18 -8.95
CA GLN A 95 9.29 -13.33 -10.38
C GLN A 95 10.74 -13.64 -10.76
N GLY A 96 11.69 -13.55 -9.82
CA GLY A 96 13.11 -13.84 -10.07
C GLY A 96 13.79 -12.80 -10.97
N SER A 97 13.33 -11.55 -10.92
CA SER A 97 13.78 -10.50 -11.82
C SER A 97 15.23 -10.04 -11.57
N ARG A 98 15.91 -9.62 -12.66
CA ARG A 98 17.28 -9.06 -12.61
C ARG A 98 17.34 -7.63 -12.05
N LEU A 99 16.20 -7.03 -11.72
CA LEU A 99 16.15 -5.69 -11.14
C LEU A 99 16.61 -5.67 -9.68
N LEU A 100 16.46 -6.79 -8.96
CA LEU A 100 16.86 -6.92 -7.55
C LEU A 100 18.25 -7.54 -7.34
N THR A 101 18.95 -7.91 -8.42
CA THR A 101 20.28 -8.56 -8.31
C THR A 101 21.40 -7.56 -8.00
N SER A 102 21.19 -6.27 -8.27
CA SER A 102 22.19 -5.23 -8.01
C SER A 102 21.64 -4.18 -7.04
N ARG A 103 22.40 -3.93 -5.96
CA ARG A 103 22.10 -2.91 -4.94
C ARG A 103 21.83 -1.53 -5.54
N TYR A 104 22.52 -1.17 -6.62
CA TYR A 104 22.34 0.12 -7.30
C TYR A 104 20.94 0.25 -7.92
N ARG A 105 20.43 -0.82 -8.55
CA ARG A 105 19.10 -0.82 -9.16
C ARG A 105 17.99 -0.76 -8.12
N VAL A 106 18.19 -1.41 -6.97
CA VAL A 106 17.26 -1.32 -5.83
C VAL A 106 17.18 0.11 -5.30
N VAL A 107 18.33 0.79 -5.16
CA VAL A 107 18.36 2.20 -4.74
C VAL A 107 17.65 3.08 -5.78
N LEU A 108 17.92 2.88 -7.07
CA LEU A 108 17.26 3.64 -8.14
C LEU A 108 15.74 3.48 -8.12
N VAL A 109 15.27 2.25 -7.89
CA VAL A 109 13.83 1.95 -7.72
C VAL A 109 13.27 2.54 -6.43
N ALA A 110 14.06 2.74 -5.37
CA ALA A 110 13.59 3.38 -4.14
C ALA A 110 13.54 4.91 -4.23
N LEU A 111 14.24 5.54 -5.19
CA LEU A 111 14.31 7.00 -5.33
C LEU A 111 12.94 7.69 -5.45
N PRO A 112 11.98 7.21 -6.28
CA PRO A 112 10.66 7.86 -6.36
C PRO A 112 9.90 7.79 -5.04
N THR A 113 10.07 6.72 -4.27
CA THR A 113 9.47 6.58 -2.94
C THR A 113 10.13 7.53 -1.94
N ALA A 114 11.46 7.63 -1.96
CA ALA A 114 12.19 8.59 -1.13
C ALA A 114 11.77 10.04 -1.45
N LEU A 115 11.58 10.37 -2.72
CA LEU A 115 11.08 11.68 -3.15
C LEU A 115 9.69 11.96 -2.55
N VAL A 116 8.75 11.02 -2.63
CA VAL A 116 7.41 11.18 -2.03
C VAL A 116 7.50 11.40 -0.51
N VAL A 117 8.34 10.65 0.18
CA VAL A 117 8.54 10.80 1.63
C VAL A 117 9.09 12.19 1.95
N VAL A 118 10.14 12.64 1.26
CA VAL A 118 10.70 13.98 1.45
C VAL A 118 9.65 15.06 1.16
N LEU A 119 8.87 14.91 0.08
CA LEU A 119 7.80 15.83 -0.27
C LEU A 119 6.69 15.85 0.78
N ALA A 120 6.36 14.71 1.41
CA ALA A 120 5.34 14.61 2.46
C ALA A 120 5.74 15.39 3.71
N PHE A 121 7.00 15.26 4.16
CA PHE A 121 7.48 16.00 5.33
C PHE A 121 7.79 17.47 5.03
N THR A 122 8.29 17.79 3.84
CA THR A 122 8.51 19.19 3.43
C THR A 122 7.22 19.94 3.10
N SER A 123 6.09 19.21 2.93
CA SER A 123 4.77 19.79 2.65
C SER A 123 4.27 20.75 3.74
N TYR A 124 4.80 20.68 4.96
CA TYR A 124 4.50 21.66 6.01
C TYR A 124 4.86 23.09 5.58
N TRP A 125 5.95 23.24 4.83
CA TRP A 125 6.49 24.53 4.42
C TRP A 125 6.10 24.88 3.00
N THR A 126 6.16 23.88 2.11
CA THR A 126 5.98 24.07 0.66
C THR A 126 4.54 23.98 0.23
N HIS A 127 3.66 23.41 1.06
CA HIS A 127 2.27 23.11 0.72
C HIS A 127 2.14 22.25 -0.57
N ALA A 128 3.19 21.49 -0.90
CA ALA A 128 3.32 20.80 -2.17
C ALA A 128 2.33 19.63 -2.31
N LEU A 129 2.36 18.64 -1.40
CA LEU A 129 1.47 17.48 -1.48
C LEU A 129 0.11 17.78 -0.83
N PHE A 130 0.14 18.43 0.33
CA PHE A 130 -1.04 18.81 1.10
C PHE A 130 -0.75 20.01 1.97
N TYR A 131 -1.80 20.71 2.36
CA TYR A 131 -1.76 21.77 3.34
C TYR A 131 -3.00 21.76 4.21
N ILE A 132 -2.90 22.32 5.41
CA ILE A 132 -4.01 22.42 6.34
C ILE A 132 -4.35 23.90 6.45
N ASP A 133 -5.62 24.24 6.25
CA ASP A 133 -6.07 25.61 6.36
C ASP A 133 -6.15 26.08 7.83
N SER A 134 -6.40 27.37 8.04
CA SER A 134 -6.55 27.97 9.37
C SER A 134 -7.79 27.48 10.14
N GLN A 135 -8.65 26.65 9.53
CA GLN A 135 -9.81 25.99 10.13
C GLN A 135 -9.53 24.51 10.41
N GLY A 136 -8.27 24.06 10.30
CA GLY A 136 -7.88 22.67 10.55
C GLY A 136 -8.38 21.68 9.50
N VAL A 137 -8.82 22.17 8.33
CA VAL A 137 -9.34 21.34 7.24
C VAL A 137 -8.21 20.97 6.28
N TYR A 138 -8.13 19.68 5.95
CA TYR A 138 -7.19 19.18 4.95
C TYR A 138 -7.51 19.69 3.54
N ARG A 139 -6.51 20.24 2.85
CA ARG A 139 -6.58 20.59 1.43
C ARG A 139 -5.45 19.96 0.63
N ARG A 140 -5.77 19.57 -0.60
CA ARG A 140 -4.82 18.96 -1.53
C ARG A 140 -3.89 20.04 -2.07
N GLY A 141 -2.58 19.78 -2.02
CA GLY A 141 -1.56 20.65 -2.60
C GLY A 141 -1.46 20.45 -4.12
N PHE A 142 -0.72 21.34 -4.78
CA PHE A 142 -0.53 21.31 -6.23
C PHE A 142 0.14 20.01 -6.73
N ALA A 143 1.06 19.46 -5.95
CA ALA A 143 1.83 18.27 -6.27
C ALA A 143 1.20 16.97 -5.73
N TYR A 144 -0.04 16.99 -5.22
CA TYR A 144 -0.74 15.82 -4.68
C TYR A 144 -0.70 14.61 -5.62
N MET A 145 -0.78 14.83 -6.94
CA MET A 145 -0.81 13.76 -7.95
C MET A 145 0.50 12.98 -8.09
N ILE A 146 1.64 13.50 -7.60
CA ILE A 146 2.93 12.80 -7.68
C ILE A 146 2.85 11.45 -6.95
N GLN A 147 2.24 11.43 -5.77
CA GLN A 147 2.15 10.24 -4.94
C GLN A 147 1.35 9.09 -5.61
N PRO A 148 0.09 9.27 -6.04
CA PRO A 148 -0.67 8.21 -6.70
C PRO A 148 -0.06 7.79 -8.05
N ILE A 149 0.56 8.71 -8.81
CA ILE A 149 1.27 8.37 -10.04
C ILE A 149 2.41 7.40 -9.74
N VAL A 150 3.28 7.72 -8.78
CA VAL A 150 4.40 6.86 -8.38
C VAL A 150 3.91 5.49 -7.92
N SER A 151 2.89 5.45 -7.06
CA SER A 151 2.29 4.20 -6.60
C SER A 151 1.69 3.36 -7.72
N TYR A 152 0.99 3.98 -8.67
CA TYR A 152 0.39 3.29 -9.80
C TYR A 152 1.44 2.75 -10.77
N CYS A 153 2.52 3.50 -11.02
CA CYS A 153 3.62 3.02 -11.84
C CYS A 153 4.22 1.71 -11.30
N TYR A 154 4.45 1.60 -9.99
CA TYR A 154 4.95 0.34 -9.39
C TYR A 154 3.97 -0.82 -9.54
N VAL A 155 2.69 -0.57 -9.28
CA VAL A 155 1.65 -1.61 -9.34
C VAL A 155 1.40 -2.06 -10.77
N ILE A 156 1.35 -1.14 -11.74
CA ILE A 156 1.16 -1.45 -13.16
C ILE A 156 2.37 -2.20 -13.71
N HIS A 157 3.59 -1.76 -13.41
CA HIS A 157 4.82 -2.44 -13.83
C HIS A 157 4.84 -3.90 -13.35
N THR A 158 4.63 -4.11 -12.05
CA THR A 158 4.65 -5.45 -11.45
C THR A 158 3.54 -6.36 -11.97
N SER A 159 2.40 -5.80 -12.33
CA SER A 159 1.27 -6.52 -12.94
C SER A 159 1.57 -6.93 -14.38
N LEU A 160 2.11 -6.02 -15.20
CA LEU A 160 2.53 -6.31 -16.57
C LEU A 160 3.63 -7.38 -16.59
N HIS A 161 4.63 -7.24 -15.73
CA HIS A 161 5.72 -8.20 -15.62
C HIS A 161 5.20 -9.58 -15.18
N ALA A 162 4.30 -9.64 -14.18
CA ALA A 162 3.65 -10.88 -13.73
C ALA A 162 2.82 -11.52 -14.86
N PHE A 163 2.12 -10.72 -15.66
CA PHE A 163 1.32 -11.21 -16.77
C PHE A 163 2.18 -11.83 -17.87
N VAL A 164 3.26 -11.16 -18.29
CA VAL A 164 4.21 -11.69 -19.28
C VAL A 164 4.85 -12.99 -18.78
N GLN A 165 5.27 -13.02 -17.52
CA GLN A 165 5.90 -14.21 -16.92
C GLN A 165 4.92 -15.38 -16.80
N SER A 166 3.63 -15.11 -16.53
CA SER A 166 2.59 -16.14 -16.47
C SER A 166 2.37 -16.87 -17.79
N ARG A 167 2.68 -16.24 -18.93
CA ARG A 167 2.62 -16.89 -20.25
C ARG A 167 3.83 -17.78 -20.53
N ARG A 168 4.97 -17.50 -19.91
CA ARG A 168 6.24 -18.20 -20.17
C ARG A 168 6.45 -19.45 -19.31
N VAL A 169 5.84 -19.50 -18.13
CA VAL A 169 6.03 -20.64 -17.21
C VAL A 169 5.02 -21.73 -17.52
N GLU A 170 5.45 -23.00 -17.63
CA GLU A 170 4.53 -24.12 -17.90
C GLU A 170 3.79 -24.62 -16.64
N SER A 171 4.43 -24.50 -15.46
CA SER A 171 3.88 -24.87 -14.16
C SER A 171 2.55 -24.14 -13.85
N LEU A 172 1.48 -24.92 -13.67
CA LEU A 172 0.16 -24.41 -13.29
C LEU A 172 0.16 -23.74 -11.92
N GLN A 173 0.97 -24.23 -10.97
CA GLN A 173 1.08 -23.66 -9.62
C GLN A 173 1.74 -22.27 -9.66
N THR A 174 2.80 -22.10 -10.46
CA THR A 174 3.49 -20.82 -10.61
C THR A 174 2.65 -19.82 -11.41
N LYS A 175 1.91 -20.28 -12.43
CA LYS A 175 0.90 -19.45 -13.12
C LYS A 175 -0.16 -18.93 -12.16
N ALA A 176 -0.65 -19.76 -11.23
CA ALA A 176 -1.64 -19.35 -10.24
C ALA A 176 -1.10 -18.24 -9.33
N ILE A 177 0.16 -18.33 -8.89
CA ILE A 177 0.80 -17.29 -8.07
C ILE A 177 0.92 -15.97 -8.84
N TYR A 178 1.40 -15.98 -10.09
CA TYR A 178 1.53 -14.76 -10.90
C TYR A 178 0.18 -14.13 -11.24
N ARG A 179 -0.83 -14.95 -11.56
CA ARG A 179 -2.19 -14.48 -11.80
C ARG A 179 -2.78 -13.82 -10.56
N THR A 180 -2.46 -14.34 -9.37
CA THR A 180 -2.91 -13.74 -8.12
C THR A 180 -2.16 -12.45 -7.76
N LEU A 181 -0.87 -12.31 -8.11
CA LEU A 181 -0.15 -11.03 -8.02
C LEU A 181 -0.76 -9.96 -8.95
N ALA A 182 -1.07 -10.33 -10.20
CA ALA A 182 -1.74 -9.42 -11.13
C ALA A 182 -3.17 -9.05 -10.65
N PHE A 183 -3.87 -9.99 -10.00
CA PHE A 183 -5.20 -9.72 -9.46
C PHE A 183 -5.18 -8.83 -8.21
N PHE A 184 -4.11 -8.83 -7.42
CA PHE A 184 -3.97 -7.92 -6.26
C PHE A 184 -4.03 -6.45 -6.68
N ALA A 185 -3.45 -6.12 -7.82
CA ALA A 185 -3.39 -4.76 -8.34
C ALA A 185 -4.77 -4.17 -8.65
N ILE A 186 -5.70 -4.97 -9.16
CA ILE A 186 -6.98 -4.46 -9.68
C ILE A 186 -7.84 -3.85 -8.56
N PRO A 187 -8.15 -4.54 -7.45
CA PRO A 187 -8.91 -3.93 -6.35
C PRO A 187 -8.20 -2.76 -5.69
N ALA A 188 -6.86 -2.80 -5.58
CA ALA A 188 -6.08 -1.71 -4.98
C ALA A 188 -6.07 -0.44 -5.85
N LEU A 189 -5.93 -0.58 -7.17
CA LEU A 189 -6.00 0.54 -8.13
C LEU A 189 -7.40 1.13 -8.16
N VAL A 190 -8.43 0.29 -8.29
CA VAL A 190 -9.84 0.74 -8.29
C VAL A 190 -10.16 1.42 -6.97
N GLY A 191 -9.87 0.78 -5.83
CA GLY A 191 -10.06 1.36 -4.50
C GLY A 191 -9.33 2.69 -4.30
N GLY A 192 -8.12 2.83 -4.82
CA GLY A 192 -7.37 4.09 -4.82
C GLY A 192 -7.99 5.19 -5.66
N THR A 193 -8.45 4.88 -6.87
CA THR A 193 -9.13 5.88 -7.73
C THR A 193 -10.41 6.36 -7.06
N PHE A 194 -11.19 5.47 -6.45
CA PHE A 194 -12.38 5.83 -5.68
C PHE A 194 -12.05 6.67 -4.44
N GLN A 195 -10.93 6.41 -3.75
CA GLN A 195 -10.48 7.26 -2.63
C GLN A 195 -10.12 8.67 -3.10
N VAL A 196 -9.46 8.83 -4.25
CA VAL A 196 -9.11 10.15 -4.80
C VAL A 196 -10.35 10.94 -5.23
N VAL A 197 -11.36 10.29 -5.81
CA VAL A 197 -12.56 10.98 -6.31
C VAL A 197 -13.58 11.26 -5.21
N TYR A 198 -13.83 10.29 -4.32
CA TYR A 198 -14.95 10.37 -3.36
C TYR A 198 -14.51 10.51 -1.89
N SER A 199 -13.21 10.54 -1.58
CA SER A 199 -12.69 10.53 -0.19
C SER A 199 -13.32 9.43 0.69
N VAL A 200 -13.64 8.30 0.05
CA VAL A 200 -14.14 7.07 0.66
C VAL A 200 -12.95 6.16 0.98
N PRO A 201 -12.99 5.34 2.04
CA PRO A 201 -11.95 4.35 2.37
C PRO A 201 -11.87 3.18 1.35
N GLY A 202 -11.86 3.48 0.05
CA GLY A 202 -11.83 2.48 -1.03
C GLY A 202 -10.51 1.75 -1.12
N LEU A 203 -9.39 2.42 -0.84
CA LEU A 203 -8.05 1.85 -0.94
C LEU A 203 -7.76 0.80 0.15
N CYS A 204 -8.22 1.02 1.39
CA CYS A 204 -8.02 0.02 2.44
C CYS A 204 -8.84 -1.26 2.16
N VAL A 205 -10.05 -1.12 1.64
CA VAL A 205 -10.87 -2.26 1.18
C VAL A 205 -10.23 -2.94 -0.02
N GLY A 206 -9.69 -2.16 -0.96
CA GLY A 206 -8.94 -2.66 -2.11
C GLY A 206 -7.69 -3.46 -1.72
N ILE A 207 -6.89 -2.96 -0.77
CA ILE A 207 -5.72 -3.65 -0.22
C ILE A 207 -6.14 -4.92 0.53
N MET A 208 -7.23 -4.88 1.31
CA MET A 208 -7.74 -6.06 2.02
C MET A 208 -8.15 -7.16 1.04
N ILE A 209 -9.05 -6.84 0.10
CA ILE A 209 -9.53 -7.79 -0.92
C ILE A 209 -8.37 -8.30 -1.77
N GLY A 210 -7.48 -7.39 -2.17
CA GLY A 210 -6.26 -7.71 -2.90
C GLY A 210 -5.38 -8.70 -2.15
N SER A 211 -5.18 -8.53 -0.84
CA SER A 211 -4.28 -9.35 0.01
C SER A 211 -4.83 -10.75 0.33
N VAL A 212 -6.15 -10.91 0.38
CA VAL A 212 -6.80 -12.19 0.74
C VAL A 212 -6.54 -13.26 -0.31
N ARG A 213 -6.65 -12.93 -1.61
CA ARG A 213 -6.50 -13.91 -2.70
C ARG A 213 -5.07 -14.50 -2.78
N PRO A 214 -3.97 -13.72 -2.70
CA PRO A 214 -2.60 -14.23 -2.58
C PRO A 214 -2.41 -15.20 -1.42
N HIS A 215 -3.03 -14.93 -0.27
CA HIS A 215 -2.95 -15.80 0.89
C HIS A 215 -3.69 -17.14 0.67
N LEU A 216 -4.88 -17.09 0.07
CA LEU A 216 -5.68 -18.29 -0.25
C LEU A 216 -5.02 -19.17 -1.31
N THR A 217 -4.51 -18.58 -2.40
CA THR A 217 -3.82 -19.35 -3.45
C THR A 217 -2.58 -20.05 -2.89
N ARG A 218 -1.80 -19.38 -2.04
CA ARG A 218 -0.65 -19.99 -1.36
C ARG A 218 -1.06 -21.11 -0.42
N SER A 219 -2.16 -20.95 0.30
CA SER A 219 -2.69 -21.98 1.20
C SER A 219 -3.24 -23.21 0.44
N ALA A 220 -3.79 -23.01 -0.75
CA ALA A 220 -4.31 -24.09 -1.61
C ALA A 220 -3.18 -24.90 -2.27
N VAL A 221 -2.14 -24.23 -2.79
CA VAL A 221 -0.92 -24.90 -3.29
C VAL A 221 -0.25 -25.74 -2.20
N ARG A 222 -0.34 -25.30 -0.93
CA ARG A 222 0.19 -26.01 0.23
C ARG A 222 -0.54 -27.31 0.59
N ARG A 223 -1.74 -27.56 0.05
CA ARG A 223 -2.51 -28.79 0.30
C ARG A 223 -2.36 -29.84 -0.80
N THR A 224 -1.78 -29.47 -1.93
CA THR A 224 -1.71 -30.32 -3.13
C THR A 224 -0.28 -30.74 -3.51
N GLY A 225 0.73 -30.33 -2.73
CA GLY A 225 2.11 -30.83 -2.80
C GLY A 225 2.53 -31.37 -1.45
#